data_AF-A0A966TPL2-F1
#
_entry.id   AF-A0A966TPL2-F1
#
_cell.length_a   1.000
_cell.length_b   1.000
_cell.length_c   1.000
_cell.angle_alpha   90.00
_cell.angle_beta   90.00
_cell.angle_gamma   90.00
#
_symmetry.space_group_name_H-M   'P 1'
#
loop_
_entity.id
_entity.type
_entity.pdbx_description
1 polymer ?
#
loop_
_entity_poly.entity_id
_entity_poly.type
_entity_poly.pdbx_seq_one_letter_code
_entity_poly.pdbx_strand_id
1 'polypeptide(L)'
;MPMIKIGLLREGKNPPDSRVALTPAQCKWLQKNFQQVQIIAQPSSTRCFSDQEYLKAGVAMQEDLSGCEYIFGIKEVPVDQLIERKTYLFFSHTKKLQPYNQDLFRAVLKKRIRLIDYECLEHEDGQRI
;
A
#
# COMPACT_ATOMS: atom_id res chain seq x y z
N MET A 1 -12.60 -1.84 19.83
CA MET A 1 -12.46 -1.13 18.53
C MET A 1 -12.24 -2.19 17.45
N PRO A 2 -12.75 -2.01 16.21
CA PRO A 2 -12.56 -2.98 15.14
C PRO A 2 -11.08 -3.13 14.78
N MET A 3 -10.69 -4.34 14.36
CA MET A 3 -9.33 -4.65 13.93
C MET A 3 -9.05 -4.00 12.57
N ILE A 4 -8.00 -3.20 12.49
CA ILE A 4 -7.51 -2.56 11.27
C ILE A 4 -6.58 -3.54 10.55
N LYS A 5 -6.94 -3.91 9.32
CA LYS A 5 -6.12 -4.79 8.48
C LYS A 5 -5.45 -4.02 7.35
N ILE A 6 -4.12 -4.03 7.35
CA ILE A 6 -3.27 -3.36 6.36
C ILE A 6 -2.64 -4.43 5.46
N GLY A 7 -2.88 -4.32 4.16
CA GLY A 7 -2.24 -5.13 3.14
C GLY A 7 -1.03 -4.40 2.54
N LEU A 8 0.15 -5.02 2.55
CA LEU A 8 1.32 -4.56 1.81
C LEU A 8 1.30 -5.18 0.41
N LEU A 9 1.09 -4.34 -0.59
CA LEU A 9 1.00 -4.75 -1.99
C LEU A 9 2.39 -5.13 -2.53
N ARG A 10 2.44 -6.13 -3.41
CA ARG A 10 3.59 -6.37 -4.29
C ARG A 10 3.57 -5.33 -5.41
N GLU A 11 4.66 -4.59 -5.58
CA GLU A 11 4.75 -3.59 -6.65
C GLU A 11 4.63 -4.23 -8.04
N GLY A 12 3.71 -3.71 -8.86
CA GLY A 12 3.42 -4.20 -10.21
C GLY A 12 4.06 -3.37 -11.34
N LYS A 13 4.80 -2.30 -11.00
CA LYS A 13 5.44 -1.43 -12.00
C LYS A 13 6.61 -2.14 -12.69
N ASN A 14 6.83 -1.82 -13.96
CA ASN A 14 8.00 -2.25 -14.73
C ASN A 14 8.82 -1.02 -15.16
N PRO A 15 10.13 -0.91 -14.83
CA PRO A 15 10.92 -1.85 -14.03
C PRO A 15 10.41 -1.99 -12.59
N PRO A 16 10.65 -3.14 -11.93
CA PRO A 16 10.17 -3.40 -10.58
C PRO A 16 10.70 -2.35 -9.59
N ASP A 17 9.81 -1.75 -8.81
CA ASP A 17 10.22 -0.95 -7.65
C ASP A 17 10.50 -1.91 -6.49
N SER A 18 11.74 -1.91 -6.00
CA SER A 18 12.14 -2.81 -4.91
C SER A 18 11.81 -2.26 -3.53
N ARG A 19 11.38 -1.00 -3.41
CA ARG A 19 11.05 -0.38 -2.12
C ARG A 19 9.75 -0.94 -1.56
N VAL A 20 9.53 -0.70 -0.27
CA VAL A 20 8.35 -1.17 0.46
C VAL A 20 7.74 -0.04 1.29
N ALA A 21 6.42 -0.02 1.42
CA ALA A 21 5.71 1.00 2.19
C ALA A 21 5.96 0.88 3.70
N LEU A 22 6.12 -0.36 4.19
CA LEU A 22 6.53 -0.65 5.56
C LEU A 22 7.62 -1.71 5.54
N THR A 23 8.71 -1.47 6.23
CA THR A 23 9.79 -2.45 6.44
C THR A 23 9.36 -3.53 7.44
N PRO A 24 9.98 -4.73 7.44
CA PRO A 24 9.69 -5.77 8.44
C PRO A 24 9.82 -5.28 9.89
N ALA A 25 10.81 -4.43 10.17
CA ALA A 25 11.00 -3.83 11.50
C ALA A 25 9.84 -2.90 11.90
N GLN A 26 9.36 -2.05 10.97
CA GLN A 26 8.20 -1.20 11.20
C GLN A 26 6.93 -2.04 11.40
N CYS A 27 6.74 -3.11 10.62
CA CYS A 27 5.60 -4.00 10.80
C CYS A 27 5.59 -4.63 12.19
N LYS A 28 6.73 -5.19 12.62
CA LYS A 28 6.88 -5.76 13.96
C LYS A 28 6.57 -4.72 15.05
N TRP A 29 7.08 -3.50 14.89
CA TRP A 29 6.83 -2.42 15.83
C TRP A 29 5.34 -2.03 15.87
N LEU A 30 4.69 -1.86 14.72
CA LEU A 30 3.26 -1.51 14.65
C LEU A 30 2.38 -2.56 15.32
N GLN A 31 2.57 -3.84 14.98
CA GLN A 31 1.76 -4.93 15.57
C GLN A 31 2.02 -5.10 17.07
N LYS A 32 3.23 -4.75 17.56
CA LYS A 32 3.56 -4.77 18.99
C LYS A 32 2.90 -3.63 19.76
N ASN A 33 2.86 -2.43 19.18
CA ASN A 33 2.41 -1.21 19.87
C ASN A 33 0.92 -0.91 19.66
N PHE A 34 0.30 -1.47 18.61
CA PHE A 34 -1.11 -1.30 18.29
C PHE A 34 -1.77 -2.65 18.11
N GLN A 35 -2.37 -3.18 19.20
CA GLN A 35 -2.99 -4.52 19.20
C GLN A 35 -4.16 -4.66 18.20
N GLN A 36 -4.75 -3.54 17.80
CA GLN A 36 -5.80 -3.49 16.78
C GLN A 36 -5.27 -3.50 15.34
N VAL A 37 -3.95 -3.46 15.11
CA VAL A 37 -3.36 -3.44 13.76
C VAL A 37 -2.83 -4.83 13.41
N GLN A 38 -3.34 -5.35 12.30
CA GLN A 38 -2.81 -6.56 11.67
C GLN A 38 -2.24 -6.20 10.30
N ILE A 39 -1.04 -6.70 10.01
CA ILE A 39 -0.36 -6.49 8.72
C ILE A 39 -0.27 -7.82 7.99
N ILE A 40 -0.66 -7.78 6.72
CA ILE A 40 -0.57 -8.89 5.77
C ILE A 40 0.23 -8.39 4.57
N ALA A 41 1.13 -9.18 4.02
CA ALA A 41 1.92 -8.81 2.85
C ALA A 41 1.71 -9.80 1.70
N GLN A 42 1.59 -9.30 0.48
CA GLN A 42 1.71 -10.15 -0.71
C GLN A 42 3.14 -10.68 -0.83
N PRO A 43 3.37 -11.95 -1.19
CA PRO A 43 4.69 -12.47 -1.60
C PRO A 43 5.34 -11.65 -2.71
N SER A 44 6.67 -11.54 -2.76
CA SER A 44 7.36 -10.77 -3.81
C SER A 44 8.84 -11.12 -3.85
N SER A 45 9.31 -11.48 -5.04
CA SER A 45 10.72 -11.78 -5.33
C SER A 45 11.56 -10.54 -5.69
N THR A 46 10.93 -9.39 -5.91
CA THR A 46 11.60 -8.18 -6.43
C THR A 46 11.85 -7.09 -5.39
N ARG A 47 11.17 -7.16 -4.24
CA ARG A 47 11.36 -6.20 -3.16
C ARG A 47 12.68 -6.40 -2.41
N CYS A 48 13.17 -5.35 -1.76
CA CYS A 48 14.46 -5.33 -1.07
C CYS A 48 14.48 -6.10 0.28
N PHE A 49 13.32 -6.57 0.75
CA PHE A 49 13.18 -7.40 1.95
C PHE A 49 12.50 -8.72 1.60
N SER A 50 13.12 -9.84 1.94
CA SER A 50 12.60 -11.18 1.63
C SER A 50 11.30 -11.48 2.38
N ASP A 51 10.47 -12.37 1.82
CA ASP A 51 9.26 -12.88 2.47
C ASP A 51 9.57 -13.50 3.85
N GLN A 52 10.75 -14.12 3.99
CA GLN A 52 11.21 -14.68 5.25
C GLN A 52 11.46 -13.63 6.34
N GLU A 53 11.89 -12.41 5.98
CA GLU A 53 12.04 -11.33 6.95
C GLU A 53 10.69 -10.85 7.47
N TYR A 54 9.67 -10.77 6.61
CA TYR A 54 8.30 -10.46 7.01
C TYR A 54 7.70 -11.54 7.92
N LEU A 55 7.87 -12.81 7.57
CA LEU A 55 7.44 -13.93 8.41
C LEU A 55 8.10 -13.87 9.80
N LYS A 56 9.42 -13.62 9.87
CA LYS A 56 10.16 -13.43 11.14
C LYS A 56 9.69 -12.20 11.93
N ALA A 57 9.16 -11.19 11.26
CA ALA A 57 8.55 -10.03 11.88
C ALA A 57 7.09 -10.27 12.35
N GLY A 58 6.55 -11.47 12.12
CA GLY A 58 5.17 -11.82 12.48
C GLY A 58 4.12 -11.29 11.49
N VAL A 59 4.52 -11.02 10.25
CA VAL A 59 3.62 -10.59 9.17
C VAL A 59 3.18 -11.82 8.38
N ALA A 60 1.87 -11.96 8.19
CA ALA A 60 1.33 -13.05 7.38
C ALA A 60 1.54 -12.78 5.88
N MET A 61 1.91 -13.80 5.12
CA MET A 61 2.07 -13.72 3.67
C MET A 61 0.82 -14.24 2.97
N GLN A 62 0.13 -13.41 2.17
CA GLN A 62 -1.09 -13.79 1.43
C GLN A 62 -1.16 -13.06 0.09
N GLU A 63 -1.45 -13.78 -1.00
CA GLU A 63 -1.68 -13.16 -2.31
C GLU A 63 -2.96 -12.32 -2.34
N ASP A 64 -4.02 -12.81 -1.70
CA ASP A 64 -5.30 -12.10 -1.64
C ASP A 64 -5.31 -11.08 -0.49
N LEU A 65 -5.44 -9.80 -0.85
CA LEU A 65 -5.60 -8.68 0.09
C LEU A 65 -7.05 -8.21 0.21
N SER A 66 -8.03 -8.93 -0.36
CA SER A 66 -9.45 -8.58 -0.29
C SER A 66 -9.98 -8.47 1.15
N GLY A 67 -9.35 -9.16 2.11
CA GLY A 67 -9.65 -9.07 3.54
C GLY A 67 -9.06 -7.84 4.25
N CYS A 68 -8.23 -7.04 3.58
CA CYS A 68 -7.65 -5.82 4.13
C CYS A 68 -8.55 -4.60 3.89
N GLU A 69 -8.59 -3.66 4.82
CA GLU A 69 -9.31 -2.38 4.65
C GLU A 69 -8.42 -1.33 3.98
N TYR A 70 -7.14 -1.35 4.34
CA TYR A 70 -6.11 -0.45 3.85
C TYR A 70 -5.10 -1.23 3.01
N ILE A 71 -4.71 -0.69 1.87
CA ILE A 71 -3.70 -1.29 0.99
C ILE A 71 -2.61 -0.27 0.73
N PHE A 72 -1.38 -0.61 1.11
CA PHE A 72 -0.21 0.25 1.01
C PHE A 72 0.69 -0.28 -0.10
N GLY A 73 1.06 0.58 -1.04
CA GLY A 73 2.07 0.35 -2.06
C GLY A 73 3.01 1.56 -2.16
N ILE A 74 3.97 1.53 -3.07
CA ILE A 74 4.89 2.64 -3.35
C ILE A 74 4.43 3.38 -4.61
N LYS A 75 4.24 2.67 -5.72
CA LYS A 75 3.92 3.26 -7.03
C LYS A 75 2.49 3.01 -7.46
N GLU A 76 2.20 3.46 -8.67
CA GLU A 76 0.89 3.29 -9.30
C GLU A 76 0.53 1.80 -9.36
N VAL A 77 -0.71 1.48 -9.00
CA VAL A 77 -1.24 0.11 -9.07
C VAL A 77 -1.90 -0.09 -10.43
N PRO A 78 -1.60 -1.18 -11.17
CA PRO A 78 -2.33 -1.51 -12.40
C PRO A 78 -3.84 -1.56 -12.18
N VAL A 79 -4.62 -1.01 -13.12
CA VAL A 79 -6.08 -0.82 -12.96
C VAL A 79 -6.83 -2.13 -12.72
N ASP A 80 -6.38 -3.22 -13.34
CA ASP A 80 -6.89 -4.58 -13.20
C ASP A 80 -6.61 -5.19 -11.82
N GLN A 81 -5.58 -4.71 -11.12
CA GLN A 81 -5.20 -5.16 -9.78
C GLN A 81 -5.86 -4.36 -8.64
N LEU A 82 -6.58 -3.27 -8.98
CA LEU A 82 -7.31 -2.48 -7.98
C LEU A 82 -8.51 -3.26 -7.43
N ILE A 83 -8.54 -3.42 -6.10
CA ILE A 83 -9.65 -3.98 -5.34
C ILE A 83 -10.64 -2.87 -5.00
N GLU A 84 -11.92 -3.07 -5.32
CA GLU A 84 -12.95 -2.06 -5.09
C GLU A 84 -13.24 -1.79 -3.61
N ARG A 85 -13.70 -0.57 -3.31
CA ARG A 85 -14.14 -0.12 -1.97
C ARG A 85 -13.08 -0.24 -0.88
N LYS A 86 -11.79 -0.17 -1.24
CA LYS A 86 -10.66 -0.13 -0.30
C LYS A 86 -10.14 1.29 -0.09
N THR A 87 -9.35 1.46 0.97
CA THR A 87 -8.52 2.66 1.13
C THR A 87 -7.10 2.36 0.66
N TYR A 88 -6.61 3.07 -0.34
CA TYR A 88 -5.27 2.88 -0.90
C TYR A 88 -4.34 4.03 -0.51
N LEU A 89 -3.08 3.69 -0.23
CA LEU A 89 -2.00 4.63 0.02
C LEU A 89 -0.81 4.31 -0.91
N PHE A 90 -0.51 5.20 -1.84
CA PHE A 90 0.65 5.11 -2.75
C PHE A 90 0.90 6.45 -3.47
N PHE A 91 2.06 6.60 -4.12
CA PHE A 91 2.31 7.73 -5.03
C PHE A 91 1.53 7.53 -6.33
N SER A 92 0.37 8.15 -6.44
CA SER A 92 -0.52 7.91 -7.59
C SER A 92 -0.12 8.69 -8.83
N HIS A 93 0.63 9.78 -8.65
CA HIS A 93 0.96 10.75 -9.69
C HIS A 93 -0.28 11.16 -10.51
N THR A 94 -1.39 11.46 -9.81
CA THR A 94 -2.64 11.98 -10.42
C THR A 94 -2.87 13.46 -10.11
N LYS A 95 -2.27 14.01 -9.04
CA LYS A 95 -2.42 15.40 -8.58
C LYS A 95 -2.13 16.45 -9.67
N LYS A 96 -1.18 16.19 -10.57
CA LYS A 96 -0.69 17.15 -11.57
C LYS A 96 -1.28 16.92 -12.96
N LEU A 97 -2.43 16.23 -13.03
CA LEU A 97 -3.17 15.95 -14.28
C LEU A 97 -2.34 15.19 -15.33
N GLN A 98 -1.44 14.31 -14.90
CA GLN A 98 -0.59 13.54 -15.81
C GLN A 98 -1.43 12.65 -16.75
N PRO A 99 -1.32 12.79 -18.09
CA PRO A 99 -2.19 12.09 -19.03
C PRO A 99 -2.16 10.56 -18.89
N TYR A 100 -0.99 9.99 -18.62
CA TYR A 100 -0.81 8.54 -18.53
C TYR A 100 -1.53 7.88 -17.34
N ASN A 101 -1.86 8.65 -16.30
CA ASN A 101 -2.53 8.15 -15.09
C ASN A 101 -4.01 8.54 -14.99
N GLN A 102 -4.58 9.15 -16.04
CA GLN A 102 -6.00 9.50 -16.05
C GLN A 102 -6.90 8.26 -15.90
N ASP A 103 -6.54 7.15 -16.54
CA ASP A 103 -7.32 5.91 -16.45
C ASP A 103 -7.25 5.28 -15.06
N LEU A 104 -6.11 5.39 -14.38
CA LEU A 104 -5.98 5.02 -12.98
C LEU A 104 -6.94 5.84 -12.10
N PHE A 105 -6.94 7.16 -12.27
CA PHE A 105 -7.80 8.05 -11.50
C PHE A 105 -9.30 7.76 -11.74
N ARG A 106 -9.71 7.56 -13.00
CA ARG A 106 -11.08 7.15 -13.35
C ARG A 106 -11.44 5.80 -12.73
N ALA A 107 -10.51 4.84 -12.72
CA ALA A 107 -10.73 3.53 -12.13
C ALA A 107 -10.92 3.62 -10.61
N VAL A 108 -10.12 4.43 -9.92
CA VAL A 108 -10.26 4.71 -8.47
C VAL A 108 -11.66 5.21 -8.15
N LEU A 109 -12.17 6.18 -8.93
CA LEU A 109 -13.53 6.70 -8.77
C LEU A 109 -14.59 5.62 -9.04
N LYS A 110 -14.49 4.91 -10.17
CA LYS A 110 -15.45 3.87 -10.56
C LYS A 110 -15.53 2.74 -9.53
N LYS A 111 -14.39 2.33 -8.98
CA LYS A 111 -14.26 1.27 -7.96
C LYS A 111 -14.57 1.77 -6.54
N ARG A 112 -14.96 3.04 -6.37
CA ARG A 112 -15.23 3.67 -5.06
C ARG A 112 -14.08 3.51 -4.07
N ILE A 113 -12.86 3.63 -4.58
CA ILE A 113 -11.64 3.56 -3.78
C ILE A 113 -11.40 4.91 -3.13
N ARG A 114 -11.07 4.91 -1.84
CA ARG A 114 -10.52 6.10 -1.18
C ARG A 114 -9.01 6.11 -1.39
N LEU A 115 -8.52 7.05 -2.18
CA LEU A 115 -7.10 7.20 -2.45
C LEU A 115 -6.51 8.29 -1.54
N ILE A 116 -5.47 7.93 -0.80
CA ILE A 116 -4.62 8.85 -0.04
C ILE A 116 -3.27 8.87 -0.76
N ASP A 117 -2.99 9.95 -1.49
CA ASP A 117 -1.73 10.08 -2.22
C ASP A 117 -0.62 10.55 -1.27
N TYR A 118 0.47 9.77 -1.18
CA TYR A 118 1.63 10.17 -0.37
C TYR A 118 2.22 11.52 -0.78
N GLU A 119 2.09 11.93 -2.04
CA GLU A 119 2.55 13.24 -2.51
C GLU A 119 1.77 14.42 -1.89
N CYS A 120 0.63 14.15 -1.24
CA CYS A 120 -0.22 15.16 -0.60
C CYS A 120 -0.19 15.09 0.94
N LEU A 121 0.65 14.24 1.53
CA LEU A 121 0.79 14.17 2.99
C LEU A 121 1.76 15.25 3.46
N GLU A 122 1.21 16.29 4.08
CA GLU A 122 1.93 17.50 4.47
C GLU A 122 1.72 17.77 5.98
N HIS A 123 2.73 18.32 6.64
CA HIS A 123 2.63 18.92 7.96
C HIS A 123 1.84 20.23 7.90
N GLU A 124 1.48 20.80 9.05
CA GLU A 124 0.72 22.07 9.12
C GLU A 124 1.46 23.25 8.48
N ASP A 125 2.79 23.19 8.43
CA ASP A 125 3.65 24.19 7.78
C ASP A 125 3.81 23.98 6.26
N GLY A 126 3.16 22.96 5.69
CA GLY A 126 3.22 22.61 4.27
C GLY A 126 4.43 21.76 3.87
N GLN A 127 5.31 21.37 4.80
CA GLN A 127 6.39 20.44 4.49
C GLN A 127 5.84 19.01 4.30
N ARG A 128 6.28 18.32 3.24
CA ARG A 128 5.89 16.92 3.02
C ARG A 128 6.50 15.99 4.07
N ILE A 129 5.70 15.04 4.55
CA ILE A 129 6.08 13.96 5.45
C ILE A 129 7.09 13.01 4.79
#